data_AF-A0A378MWD7-F1
#
_entry.id   AF-A0A378MWD7-F1
#
_cell.length_a   1.000
_cell.length_b   1.000
_cell.length_c   1.000
_cell.angle_alpha   90.00
_cell.angle_beta   90.00
_cell.angle_gamma   90.00
#
_symmetry.space_group_name_H-M   'P 1'
#
loop_
_entity.id
_entity.type
_entity.pdbx_description
1 polymer ?
#
loop_
_entity_poly.entity_id
_entity_poly.type
_entity_poly.pdbx_seq_one_letter_code
_entity_poly.pdbx_strand_id
1 'polypeptide(L)'
;MVGVAKNVATDFEIEGEYPQFGNNDNRVDDIAVDLVERFMKKIQKLKTYRNATPTQSVLTITSNVVYGKKTGNTPDGRRSGAPFDRVRTQCTVVTRKVR
;
A
#
# COMPACT_ATOMS: atom_id res chain seq x y z
N MET A 1 -11.87 24.78 6.69
CA MET A 1 -10.56 24.32 6.20
C MET A 1 -9.88 23.57 7.33
N VAL A 2 -9.72 22.25 7.20
CA VAL A 2 -8.95 21.47 8.19
C VAL A 2 -7.48 21.85 8.00
N GLY A 3 -6.86 22.46 9.01
CA GLY A 3 -5.45 22.85 8.95
C GLY A 3 -4.57 21.60 8.82
N VAL A 4 -3.71 21.58 7.80
CA VAL A 4 -2.72 20.50 7.65
C VAL A 4 -1.70 20.63 8.76
N ALA A 5 -1.47 19.55 9.50
CA ALA A 5 -0.47 19.50 10.56
C ALA A 5 0.93 19.80 10.00
N LYS A 6 1.72 20.62 10.71
CA LYS A 6 3.08 20.98 10.29
C LYS A 6 3.99 19.75 10.35
N ASN A 7 4.87 19.57 9.36
CA ASN A 7 5.81 18.43 9.19
C ASN A 7 5.22 17.07 8.74
N VAL A 8 4.03 17.07 8.15
CA VAL A 8 3.44 15.89 7.51
C VAL A 8 3.73 15.92 6.01
N ALA A 9 4.25 14.82 5.45
CA ALA A 9 4.43 14.76 4.00
C ALA A 9 3.10 14.69 3.29
N THR A 10 2.92 15.60 2.33
CA THR A 10 1.73 15.68 1.49
C THR A 10 2.01 15.30 0.04
N ASP A 11 3.27 15.24 -0.39
CA ASP A 11 3.65 14.85 -1.74
C ASP A 11 5.03 14.18 -1.81
N PHE A 12 5.35 13.62 -2.98
CA PHE A 12 6.57 12.90 -3.28
C PHE A 12 7.03 13.26 -4.71
N GLU A 13 8.33 13.49 -4.88
CA GLU A 13 8.97 13.66 -6.18
C GLU A 13 9.82 12.43 -6.47
N ILE A 14 9.66 11.88 -7.67
CA ILE A 14 10.38 10.70 -8.13
C ILE A 14 11.45 11.17 -9.11
N GLU A 15 12.70 10.88 -8.79
CA GLU A 15 13.84 11.10 -9.67
C GLU A 15 14.29 9.75 -10.24
N GLY A 16 14.16 9.57 -11.56
CA GLY A 16 14.53 8.35 -12.27
C GLY A 16 13.43 7.28 -12.33
N GLU A 17 13.80 6.13 -12.89
CA GLU A 17 12.91 4.98 -13.07
C GLU A 17 13.06 3.97 -11.92
N TYR A 18 11.99 3.26 -11.60
CA TYR A 18 11.96 2.25 -10.54
C TYR A 18 11.13 1.02 -10.99
N PRO A 19 11.38 -0.18 -10.45
CA PRO A 19 10.63 -1.38 -10.83
C PRO A 19 9.20 -1.38 -10.27
N GLN A 20 8.24 -1.83 -11.09
CA GLN A 20 6.82 -1.91 -10.74
C GLN A 20 6.38 -3.37 -10.62
N PHE A 21 5.56 -3.68 -9.60
CA PHE A 21 5.07 -5.05 -9.34
C PHE A 21 4.31 -5.60 -10.55
N GLY A 22 4.44 -6.90 -10.81
CA GLY A 22 3.71 -7.58 -11.89
C GLY A 22 4.44 -7.62 -13.24
N ASN A 23 5.74 -7.27 -13.25
CA ASN A 23 6.62 -7.38 -14.41
C ASN A 23 7.68 -8.48 -14.26
N ASN A 24 7.50 -9.41 -13.31
CA ASN A 24 8.46 -10.48 -13.00
C ASN A 24 9.85 -9.93 -12.62
N ASP A 25 9.86 -8.87 -11.79
CA ASP A 25 11.08 -8.26 -11.27
C ASP A 25 11.14 -8.53 -9.76
N ASN A 26 12.03 -9.44 -9.37
CA ASN A 26 12.18 -9.88 -7.98
C ASN A 26 12.39 -8.71 -7.01
N ARG A 27 12.99 -7.59 -7.45
CA ARG A 27 13.25 -6.44 -6.57
C ARG A 27 11.97 -5.85 -5.97
N VAL A 28 10.86 -5.93 -6.69
CA VAL A 28 9.55 -5.43 -6.24
C VAL A 28 8.58 -6.58 -5.91
N ASP A 29 8.70 -7.72 -6.60
CA ASP A 29 7.87 -8.89 -6.33
C ASP A 29 8.17 -9.49 -4.94
N ASP A 30 9.45 -9.52 -4.52
CA ASP A 30 9.83 -9.98 -3.17
C ASP A 30 9.29 -9.05 -2.07
N ILE A 31 9.17 -7.74 -2.35
CA ILE A 31 8.56 -6.79 -1.42
C ILE A 31 7.07 -7.10 -1.25
N ALA A 32 6.37 -7.43 -2.32
CA ALA A 32 4.96 -7.80 -2.26
C ALA A 32 4.75 -9.10 -1.44
N VAL A 33 5.59 -10.12 -1.66
CA VAL A 33 5.57 -11.37 -0.89
C VAL A 33 5.82 -11.11 0.58
N ASP A 34 6.86 -10.34 0.90
CA ASP A 34 7.23 -10.00 2.26
C ASP A 34 6.12 -9.26 3.01
N LEU A 35 5.43 -8.31 2.38
CA LEU A 35 4.31 -7.60 3.00
C LEU A 35 3.15 -8.54 3.37
N VAL A 36 2.82 -9.48 2.50
CA VAL A 36 1.77 -10.49 2.76
C VAL A 36 2.18 -11.37 3.92
N GLU A 37 3.39 -11.92 3.91
CA GLU A 37 3.88 -12.77 4.99
C GLU A 37 3.97 -12.04 6.33
N ARG A 38 4.50 -10.82 6.35
CA ARG A 38 4.67 -10.03 7.57
C ARG A 38 3.33 -9.71 8.21
N PHE A 39 2.30 -9.41 7.43
CA PHE A 39 0.97 -9.15 7.98
C PHE A 39 0.35 -10.42 8.57
N MET A 40 0.44 -11.55 7.87
CA MET A 40 -0.06 -12.84 8.37
C MET A 40 0.62 -13.23 9.69
N LYS A 41 1.96 -13.13 9.75
CA LYS A 41 2.76 -13.40 10.96
C LYS A 41 2.37 -12.50 12.14
N LYS A 42 1.84 -11.30 11.89
CA LYS A 42 1.35 -10.39 12.95
C LYS A 42 -0.03 -10.80 13.45
N ILE A 43 -1.00 -11.00 12.55
CA ILE A 43 -2.38 -11.31 12.94
C ILE A 43 -2.49 -12.70 13.58
N GLN A 44 -1.64 -13.65 13.19
CA GLN A 44 -1.61 -15.01 13.76
C GLN A 44 -1.30 -15.04 15.26
N LYS A 45 -0.60 -14.03 15.79
CA LYS A 45 -0.23 -13.94 17.22
C LYS A 45 -1.35 -13.41 18.11
N LEU A 46 -2.41 -12.87 17.53
CA LEU A 46 -3.49 -12.21 18.26
C LEU A 46 -4.57 -13.22 18.65
N LYS A 47 -5.02 -13.18 19.90
CA LYS A 47 -6.19 -13.96 20.34
C LYS A 47 -7.43 -13.42 19.66
N THR A 48 -8.18 -14.31 19.03
CA THR A 48 -9.42 -13.98 18.32
C THR A 48 -10.63 -14.45 19.12
N TYR A 49 -11.76 -13.81 18.86
CA TYR A 49 -13.04 -14.24 19.40
C TYR A 49 -13.33 -15.71 19.00
N ARG A 50 -13.80 -16.50 19.97
CA ARG A 50 -14.09 -17.95 19.80
C ARG A 50 -12.92 -18.78 19.29
N ASN A 51 -11.68 -18.35 19.49
CA ASN A 51 -10.49 -19.04 18.98
C ASN A 51 -10.51 -19.24 17.45
N ALA A 52 -11.16 -18.32 16.71
CA ALA A 52 -11.18 -18.38 15.25
C ALA A 52 -9.76 -18.33 14.68
N THR A 53 -9.43 -19.21 13.74
CA THR A 53 -8.09 -19.20 13.12
C THR A 53 -7.94 -17.97 12.22
N PRO A 54 -6.96 -17.06 12.46
CA PRO A 54 -6.74 -15.91 11.60
C PRO A 54 -6.38 -16.34 10.17
N THR A 55 -6.97 -15.69 9.17
CA THR A 55 -6.66 -15.87 7.75
C THR A 55 -6.54 -14.51 7.06
N GLN A 56 -5.84 -14.47 5.94
CA GLN A 56 -5.59 -13.25 5.17
C GLN A 56 -5.97 -13.44 3.71
N SER A 57 -6.65 -12.43 3.15
CA SER A 57 -6.97 -12.34 1.72
C SER A 57 -6.48 -11.01 1.18
N VAL A 58 -5.75 -11.03 0.07
CA VAL A 58 -5.51 -9.83 -0.73
C VAL A 58 -6.76 -9.64 -1.59
N LEU A 59 -7.74 -8.87 -1.11
CA LEU A 59 -9.04 -8.69 -1.75
C LEU A 59 -9.62 -7.31 -1.44
N THR A 60 -10.06 -6.58 -2.48
CA THR A 60 -10.48 -5.17 -2.32
C THR A 60 -11.93 -4.88 -2.71
N ILE A 61 -12.57 -5.65 -3.59
CA ILE A 61 -13.93 -5.38 -4.10
C ILE A 61 -14.07 -3.95 -4.65
N THR A 62 -14.73 -3.05 -3.91
CA THR A 62 -14.88 -1.60 -4.22
C THR A 62 -14.08 -0.72 -3.26
N SER A 63 -13.49 -1.32 -2.22
CA SER A 63 -12.66 -0.64 -1.23
C SER A 63 -11.41 -0.02 -1.86
N ASN A 64 -10.94 -0.52 -3.00
CA ASN A 64 -9.84 0.09 -3.74
C ASN A 64 -10.16 1.54 -4.14
N VAL A 65 -11.40 1.83 -4.55
CA VAL A 65 -11.86 3.20 -4.88
C VAL A 65 -12.09 4.01 -3.61
N VAL A 66 -12.76 3.43 -2.61
CA VAL A 66 -13.12 4.15 -1.37
C VAL A 66 -11.87 4.55 -0.57
N TYR A 67 -10.90 3.65 -0.45
CA TYR A 67 -9.63 3.96 0.21
C TYR A 67 -8.76 4.87 -0.66
N GLY A 68 -8.74 4.68 -1.98
CA GLY A 68 -8.07 5.59 -2.91
C GLY A 68 -8.51 7.04 -2.73
N LYS A 69 -9.83 7.29 -2.67
CA LYS A 69 -10.44 8.60 -2.40
C LYS A 69 -10.00 9.23 -1.07
N LYS A 70 -9.68 8.40 -0.08
CA LYS A 70 -9.28 8.82 1.27
C LYS A 70 -7.76 8.84 1.49
N THR A 71 -6.98 8.50 0.45
CA THR A 71 -5.52 8.42 0.54
C THR A 71 -4.90 9.56 -0.26
N GLY A 72 -3.98 10.29 0.37
CA GLY A 72 -3.21 11.38 -0.24
C GLY A 72 -2.24 10.89 -1.33
N ASN A 73 -1.30 11.72 -1.75
CA ASN A 73 -0.24 11.29 -2.66
C ASN A 73 0.60 10.19 -1.99
N THR A 74 0.91 9.12 -2.73
CA THR A 74 1.74 8.02 -2.24
C THR A 74 3.10 8.03 -2.95
N PRO A 75 4.16 7.52 -2.29
CA PRO A 75 5.52 7.57 -2.84
C PRO A 75 5.66 6.90 -4.20
N ASP A 76 4.74 5.99 -4.49
CA ASP A 76 4.64 5.24 -5.73
C ASP A 76 4.19 6.07 -6.95
N GLY A 77 3.98 7.37 -6.77
CA GLY A 77 3.53 8.30 -7.81
C GLY A 77 2.01 8.36 -7.95
N ARG A 78 1.25 7.51 -7.24
CA ARG A 78 -0.21 7.54 -7.29
C ARG A 78 -0.73 8.81 -6.61
N ARG A 79 -1.50 9.59 -7.37
CA ARG A 79 -2.06 10.88 -6.93
C ARG A 79 -3.18 10.71 -5.91
N SER A 80 -3.30 11.73 -5.05
CA SER A 80 -4.36 11.84 -4.06
C SER A 80 -5.74 11.60 -4.68
N GLY A 81 -6.53 10.74 -4.05
CA GLY A 81 -7.88 10.42 -4.50
C GLY A 81 -8.00 9.36 -5.61
N ALA A 82 -6.89 9.00 -6.29
CA ALA A 82 -6.93 7.96 -7.31
C ALA A 82 -7.22 6.58 -6.68
N PRO A 83 -8.01 5.71 -7.32
CA PRO A 83 -8.24 4.35 -6.83
C PRO A 83 -6.93 3.59 -6.62
N PHE A 84 -6.91 2.69 -5.63
CA PHE A 84 -5.89 1.64 -5.61
C PHE A 84 -6.13 0.66 -6.74
N ASP A 85 -5.06 0.02 -7.16
CA ASP A 85 -5.15 -1.08 -8.09
C ASP A 85 -5.96 -2.24 -7.51
N ARG A 86 -6.69 -2.91 -8.38
CA ARG A 86 -7.25 -4.21 -8.02
C ARG A 86 -6.08 -5.17 -7.87
N VAL A 87 -6.27 -6.26 -7.14
CA VAL A 87 -5.27 -7.28 -6.73
C VAL A 87 -4.41 -7.85 -7.89
N ARG A 88 -4.67 -7.46 -9.15
CA ARG A 88 -3.94 -7.86 -10.36
C ARG A 88 -3.23 -6.69 -11.08
N THR A 89 -3.23 -5.46 -10.57
CA THR A 89 -2.52 -4.34 -11.21
C THR A 89 -1.42 -3.74 -10.33
N GLN A 90 -0.45 -3.15 -11.03
CA GLN A 90 0.93 -2.90 -10.64
C GLN A 90 1.04 -1.87 -9.49
N CYS A 91 1.20 -2.34 -8.25
CA CYS A 91 1.59 -1.46 -7.15
C CYS A 91 3.09 -1.18 -7.16
N THR A 92 3.46 0.05 -6.88
CA THR A 92 4.82 0.55 -6.91
C THR A 92 5.34 0.87 -5.50
N VAL A 93 6.66 0.83 -5.27
CA VAL A 93 7.30 1.35 -4.04
C VAL A 93 8.43 2.33 -4.41
N VAL A 94 8.43 3.56 -3.85
CA VAL A 94 9.55 4.52 -3.97
C VAL A 94 9.81 5.25 -2.64
N THR A 95 11.01 5.81 -2.51
CA THR A 95 11.53 6.44 -1.30
C THR A 95 12.08 7.85 -1.58
N ARG A 96 11.21 8.89 -1.61
CA ARG A 96 11.65 10.25 -1.22
C ARG A 96 10.52 11.20 -0.83
N LYS A 97 10.49 11.55 0.46
CA LYS A 97 9.51 12.42 1.11
C LYS A 97 9.70 13.90 0.69
N VAL A 98 8.69 14.53 0.07
CA VAL A 98 8.67 16.00 -0.08
C VAL A 98 8.08 16.60 1.21
N ARG A 99 8.72 17.65 1.71
CA ARG A 99 8.38 18.33 2.98
C ARG A 99 7.11 19.14 2.87
#